data_AF-A0A538N6H6-F1
#
_entry.id   AF-A0A538N6H6-F1
#
_cell.length_a   1.000
_cell.length_b   1.000
_cell.length_c   1.000
_cell.angle_alpha   90.00
_cell.angle_beta   90.00
_cell.angle_gamma   90.00
#
_symmetry.space_group_name_H-M   'P 1'
#
loop_
_entity.id
_entity.type
_entity.pdbx_description
1 polymer ?
#
loop_
_entity_poly.entity_id
_entity_poly.type
_entity_poly.pdbx_seq_one_letter_code
_entity_poly.pdbx_strand_id
1 'polypeptide(L)'
;MEATIIPAPHPDTWVNLLHGYVAEAVRALARHEFHVHRSWLDPADPRDATIVCSDRDLMLALVWDEESGWRRGSFVDGGQGRRTVLSQVAYLGGGVLPEPDALAHRITTRGTAAAPGYRRYGDVHDGLDDALRRWQ
;
A
#
# COMPACT_ATOMS: atom_id res chain seq x y z
N MET A 1 -11.47 -4.71 21.41
CA MET A 1 -11.49 -4.40 19.97
C MET A 1 -10.29 -3.52 19.73
N GLU A 2 -9.22 -4.04 19.14
CA GLU A 2 -8.10 -3.18 18.72
C GLU A 2 -8.62 -2.24 17.64
N ALA A 3 -8.33 -0.96 17.77
CA ALA A 3 -8.72 0.03 16.77
C ALA A 3 -7.97 -0.28 15.47
N THR A 4 -8.69 -0.44 14.37
CA THR A 4 -8.07 -0.58 13.04
C THR A 4 -7.23 0.66 12.74
N ILE A 5 -5.92 0.51 12.55
CA ILE A 5 -4.99 1.60 12.28
C ILE A 5 -5.05 1.93 10.80
N ILE A 6 -6.08 2.67 10.40
CA ILE A 6 -6.24 3.20 9.04
C ILE A 6 -5.43 4.50 8.86
N PRO A 7 -5.02 4.85 7.63
CA PRO A 7 -4.25 6.06 7.39
C PRO A 7 -5.01 7.31 7.83
N ALA A 8 -4.30 8.30 8.38
CA ALA A 8 -4.88 9.63 8.54
C ALA A 8 -5.04 10.32 7.16
N PRO A 9 -5.99 11.26 7.02
CA PRO A 9 -6.06 12.10 5.83
C PRO A 9 -4.75 12.84 5.56
N HIS A 10 -4.40 12.97 4.29
CA HIS A 10 -3.28 13.74 3.79
C HIS A 10 -3.70 15.20 3.50
N PRO A 11 -2.82 16.20 3.70
CA PRO A 11 -3.14 17.60 3.35
C PRO A 11 -3.45 17.81 1.86
N ASP A 12 -2.81 17.02 0.99
CA ASP A 12 -3.11 16.98 -0.44
C ASP A 12 -4.37 16.13 -0.69
N THR A 13 -5.41 16.78 -1.23
CA THR A 13 -6.69 16.15 -1.54
C THR A 13 -6.60 15.10 -2.64
N TRP A 14 -5.61 15.19 -3.53
CA TRP A 14 -5.41 14.20 -4.58
C TRP A 14 -4.87 12.88 -4.03
N VAL A 15 -3.98 12.96 -3.02
CA VAL A 15 -3.47 11.79 -2.29
C VAL A 15 -4.59 11.12 -1.48
N ASN A 16 -5.57 11.89 -0.97
CA ASN A 16 -6.71 11.34 -0.23
C ASN A 16 -7.59 10.36 -1.03
N LEU A 17 -7.51 10.35 -2.37
CA LEU A 17 -8.18 9.32 -3.17
C LEU A 17 -7.71 7.90 -2.81
N LEU A 18 -6.50 7.74 -2.26
CA LEU A 18 -5.99 6.46 -1.79
C LEU A 18 -6.58 5.99 -0.46
N HIS A 19 -7.08 6.92 0.36
CA HIS A 19 -7.44 6.63 1.75
C HIS A 19 -8.38 5.43 1.86
N GLY A 20 -9.47 5.42 1.08
CA GLY A 20 -10.45 4.35 1.08
C GLY A 20 -9.88 2.98 0.71
N TYR A 21 -9.11 2.92 -0.38
CA TYR A 21 -8.47 1.68 -0.82
C TYR A 21 -7.45 1.16 0.19
N VAL A 22 -6.61 2.03 0.75
CA VAL A 22 -5.60 1.63 1.76
C VAL A 22 -6.27 1.21 3.06
N ALA A 23 -7.38 1.84 3.46
CA ALA A 23 -8.16 1.43 4.62
C ALA A 23 -8.75 0.02 4.43
N GLU A 24 -9.25 -0.32 3.24
CA GLU A 24 -9.71 -1.68 2.93
C GLU A 24 -8.55 -2.69 2.87
N ALA A 25 -7.38 -2.29 2.37
CA ALA A 25 -6.17 -3.11 2.46
C ALA A 25 -5.80 -3.42 3.93
N VAL A 26 -5.79 -2.42 4.81
CA VAL A 26 -5.55 -2.60 6.26
C VAL A 26 -6.58 -3.57 6.86
N ARG A 27 -7.87 -3.42 6.52
CA ARG A 27 -8.93 -4.32 7.01
C ARG A 27 -8.74 -5.75 6.53
N ALA A 28 -8.40 -5.94 5.25
CA ALA A 28 -8.13 -7.26 4.69
C ALA A 28 -6.94 -7.93 5.40
N LEU A 29 -5.85 -7.20 5.64
CA LEU A 29 -4.69 -7.71 6.39
C LEU A 29 -5.09 -8.19 7.79
N ALA A 30 -5.87 -7.38 8.52
CA ALA A 30 -6.35 -7.76 9.84
C ALA A 30 -7.25 -9.01 9.81
N ARG A 31 -8.09 -9.18 8.78
CA ARG A 31 -8.89 -10.41 8.58
C ARG A 31 -8.03 -11.65 8.32
N HIS A 32 -6.84 -11.45 7.76
CA HIS A 32 -5.84 -12.48 7.48
C HIS A 32 -4.78 -12.61 8.59
N GLU A 33 -5.11 -12.18 9.81
CA GLU A 33 -4.27 -12.33 11.02
C GLU A 33 -2.96 -11.54 11.01
N PHE A 34 -2.78 -10.61 10.06
CA PHE A 34 -1.68 -9.65 10.14
C PHE A 34 -2.02 -8.56 11.17
N HIS A 35 -1.09 -8.31 12.08
CA HIS A 35 -1.23 -7.20 13.03
C HIS A 35 -0.67 -5.93 12.39
N VAL A 36 -1.53 -4.95 12.12
CA VAL A 36 -1.12 -3.66 11.54
C VAL A 36 -0.70 -2.72 12.67
N HIS A 37 0.55 -2.27 12.62
CA HIS A 37 1.14 -1.36 13.62
C HIS A 37 0.96 0.11 13.24
N ARG A 38 1.09 0.41 11.95
CA ARG A 38 1.03 1.77 11.42
C ARG A 38 0.56 1.74 9.97
N SER A 39 -0.16 2.76 9.55
CA SER A 39 -0.42 3.01 8.14
C SER A 39 -0.49 4.51 7.87
N TRP A 40 -0.06 4.94 6.69
CA TRP A 40 -0.10 6.34 6.29
C TRP A 40 -0.09 6.48 4.77
N LEU A 41 -0.55 7.65 4.31
CA LEU A 41 -0.39 8.09 2.93
C LEU A 41 0.95 8.82 2.82
N ASP A 42 1.73 8.48 1.81
CA ASP A 42 3.04 9.05 1.51
C ASP A 42 2.91 10.19 0.46
N PRO A 43 3.97 10.98 0.22
CA PRO A 43 3.93 12.14 -0.69
C PRO A 43 3.48 11.84 -2.12
N ALA A 44 2.94 12.84 -2.81
CA ALA A 44 2.72 12.76 -4.26
C ALA A 44 4.07 12.66 -5.02
N ASP A 45 4.01 12.16 -6.26
CA ASP A 45 5.10 11.97 -7.23
C ASP A 45 6.06 10.77 -7.01
N PRO A 46 5.66 9.53 -7.36
CA PRO A 46 4.28 9.08 -7.55
C PRO A 46 3.52 9.06 -6.23
N ARG A 47 2.18 9.02 -6.26
CA ARG A 47 1.41 8.79 -5.03
C ARG A 47 1.78 7.43 -4.44
N ASP A 48 2.04 7.39 -3.14
CA ASP A 48 2.34 6.18 -2.41
C ASP A 48 1.59 6.08 -1.07
N ALA A 49 1.58 4.86 -0.52
CA ALA A 49 1.05 4.60 0.81
C ALA A 49 1.80 3.44 1.45
N THR A 50 1.92 3.47 2.77
CA THR A 50 2.64 2.46 3.53
C THR A 50 1.78 1.85 4.62
N ILE A 51 1.91 0.53 4.79
CA ILE A 51 1.38 -0.24 5.90
C ILE A 51 2.53 -1.00 6.56
N VAL A 52 2.77 -0.76 7.84
CA VAL A 52 3.70 -1.54 8.64
C VAL A 52 2.90 -2.57 9.43
N CYS A 53 3.20 -3.84 9.24
CA CYS A 53 2.49 -4.95 9.88
C CYS A 53 3.45 -6.05 10.33
N SER A 54 2.93 -6.98 11.12
CA SER A 54 3.61 -8.23 11.44
C SER A 54 2.75 -9.43 11.15
N ASP A 55 3.39 -10.49 10.67
CA ASP A 55 2.87 -11.85 10.67
C ASP A 55 3.62 -12.62 11.75
N ARG A 56 2.91 -12.98 12.83
CA ARG A 56 3.51 -13.53 14.05
C ARG A 56 4.63 -12.62 14.56
N ASP A 57 5.89 -13.07 14.48
CA ASP A 57 7.07 -12.34 14.96
C ASP A 57 7.83 -11.59 13.86
N LEU A 58 7.41 -11.73 12.59
CA LEU A 58 8.10 -11.10 11.47
C LEU A 58 7.51 -9.72 11.17
N MET A 59 8.29 -8.67 11.42
CA MET A 59 7.96 -7.30 11.02
C MET A 59 8.21 -7.09 9.52
N LEU A 60 7.21 -6.58 8.81
CA LEU A 60 7.32 -6.16 7.41
C LEU A 60 6.62 -4.83 7.17
N ALA A 61 6.97 -4.19 6.06
CA ALA A 61 6.23 -3.07 5.52
C ALA A 61 5.80 -3.37 4.08
N LEU A 62 4.57 -2.95 3.78
CA LEU A 62 3.97 -2.95 2.47
C LEU A 62 3.95 -1.52 1.98
N VAL A 63 4.44 -1.30 0.78
CA VAL A 63 4.36 0.00 0.12
C VAL A 63 3.63 -0.17 -1.19
N TRP A 64 2.64 0.67 -1.39
CA TRP A 64 1.94 0.83 -2.66
C TRP A 64 2.46 2.08 -3.34
N ASP A 65 2.71 2.02 -4.65
CA ASP A 65 2.74 3.22 -5.49
C ASP A 65 1.96 2.98 -6.78
N GLU A 66 1.54 4.06 -7.41
CA GLU A 66 0.67 3.97 -8.57
C GLU A 66 1.33 3.37 -9.81
N GLU A 67 2.66 3.33 -9.91
CA GLU A 67 3.36 2.82 -11.09
C GLU A 67 3.59 1.31 -11.03
N SER A 68 3.96 0.80 -9.86
CA SER A 68 4.43 -0.56 -9.65
C SER A 68 3.51 -1.41 -8.75
N GLY A 69 2.50 -0.78 -8.13
CA GLY A 69 1.57 -1.42 -7.23
C GLY A 69 2.21 -1.77 -5.89
N TRP A 70 1.80 -2.90 -5.31
CA TRP A 70 2.26 -3.32 -3.98
C TRP A 70 3.61 -4.04 -4.01
N ARG A 71 4.49 -3.63 -3.10
CA ARG A 71 5.73 -4.32 -2.74
C ARG A 71 5.82 -4.50 -1.24
N ARG A 72 6.59 -5.51 -0.82
CA ARG A 72 6.93 -5.76 0.58
C ARG A 72 8.42 -5.73 0.81
N GLY A 73 8.82 -5.46 2.05
CA GLY A 73 10.21 -5.54 2.49
C GLY A 73 10.33 -5.32 3.99
N SER A 74 11.55 -5.37 4.51
CA SER A 74 11.81 -4.93 5.89
C SER A 74 11.77 -3.40 5.93
N PHE A 75 11.06 -2.84 6.90
CA PHE A 75 10.97 -1.40 7.11
C PHE A 75 12.31 -0.83 7.59
N VAL A 76 12.81 0.21 6.93
CA VAL A 76 14.05 0.92 7.31
C VAL A 76 13.73 2.31 7.86
N ASP A 77 12.98 3.12 7.10
CA ASP A 77 12.51 4.45 7.50
C ASP A 77 11.23 4.82 6.73
N GLY A 78 10.49 5.80 7.22
CA GLY A 78 9.28 6.33 6.58
C GLY A 78 8.33 6.98 7.58
N GLY A 79 7.35 7.70 7.06
CA GLY A 79 6.26 8.29 7.85
C GLY A 79 5.36 9.16 6.98
N GLN A 80 4.26 9.67 7.55
CA GLN A 80 3.39 10.56 6.80
C GLN A 80 4.17 11.76 6.22
N GLY A 81 4.10 11.95 4.90
CA GLY A 81 4.87 12.98 4.21
C GLY A 81 6.36 12.66 4.00
N ARG A 82 6.84 11.47 4.37
CA ARG A 82 8.23 11.00 4.16
C ARG A 82 8.22 9.60 3.57
N ARG A 83 8.64 9.51 2.30
CA ARG A 83 8.68 8.28 1.51
C ARG A 83 9.34 7.12 2.26
N THR A 84 8.68 5.98 2.24
CA THR A 84 9.16 4.77 2.90
C THR A 84 10.35 4.15 2.19
N VAL A 85 11.35 3.76 2.98
CA VAL A 85 12.52 3.00 2.57
C VAL A 85 12.37 1.56 3.05
N LEU A 86 12.50 0.64 2.10
CA LEU A 86 12.47 -0.80 2.34
C LEU A 86 13.82 -1.44 2.01
N SER A 87 14.18 -2.49 2.75
CA SER A 87 15.20 -3.46 2.34
C SER A 87 14.58 -4.79 1.93
N GLN A 88 15.30 -5.59 1.15
CA GLN A 88 14.84 -6.90 0.68
C GLN A 88 13.48 -6.82 -0.06
N VAL A 89 13.37 -5.85 -0.96
CA VAL A 89 12.13 -5.54 -1.68
C VAL A 89 11.68 -6.71 -2.55
N ALA A 90 10.41 -7.07 -2.45
CA ALA A 90 9.74 -8.01 -3.33
C ALA A 90 8.38 -7.45 -3.77
N TYR A 91 8.16 -7.35 -5.08
CA TYR A 91 6.90 -6.91 -5.68
C TYR A 91 5.88 -8.05 -5.69
N LEU A 92 4.65 -7.76 -5.28
CA LEU A 92 3.60 -8.76 -5.08
C LEU A 92 2.81 -9.08 -6.36
N GLY A 93 2.92 -8.21 -7.37
CA GLY A 93 2.15 -8.28 -8.61
C GLY A 93 0.65 -8.08 -8.38
N GLY A 94 -0.16 -8.41 -9.39
CA GLY A 94 -1.63 -8.29 -9.32
C GLY A 94 -2.19 -6.95 -9.81
N GLY A 95 -1.40 -6.15 -10.53
CA GLY A 95 -1.79 -4.83 -11.03
C GLY A 95 -1.50 -3.70 -10.02
N VAL A 96 -1.92 -2.49 -10.39
CA VAL A 96 -1.82 -1.30 -9.53
C VAL A 96 -2.75 -1.41 -8.34
N LEU A 97 -4.02 -1.77 -8.56
CA LEU A 97 -5.04 -1.90 -7.52
C LEU A 97 -5.56 -3.34 -7.44
N PRO A 98 -4.79 -4.31 -6.93
CA PRO A 98 -5.32 -5.64 -6.66
C PRO A 98 -6.44 -5.56 -5.62
N GLU A 99 -7.37 -6.51 -5.67
CA GLU A 99 -8.38 -6.68 -4.61
C GLU A 99 -7.72 -6.85 -3.23
N PRO A 100 -8.19 -6.18 -2.16
CA PRO A 100 -7.58 -6.21 -0.83
C PRO A 100 -7.36 -7.62 -0.24
N ASP A 101 -8.31 -8.53 -0.41
CA ASP A 101 -8.14 -9.92 0.07
C ASP A 101 -7.10 -10.69 -0.77
N ALA A 102 -7.03 -10.41 -2.08
CA ALA A 102 -6.00 -10.98 -2.93
C ALA A 102 -4.61 -10.44 -2.58
N LEU A 103 -4.51 -9.17 -2.16
CA LEU A 103 -3.27 -8.59 -1.62
C LEU A 103 -2.83 -9.33 -0.36
N ALA A 104 -3.72 -9.54 0.60
CA ALA A 104 -3.41 -10.24 1.84
C ALA A 104 -2.85 -11.66 1.57
N HIS A 105 -3.45 -12.38 0.62
CA HIS A 105 -2.93 -13.68 0.20
C HIS A 105 -1.53 -13.59 -0.45
N ARG A 106 -1.28 -12.56 -1.28
CA ARG A 106 -0.01 -12.41 -2.02
C ARG A 106 1.18 -12.09 -1.13
N ILE A 107 0.99 -11.51 0.05
CA ILE A 107 2.11 -11.16 0.96
C ILE A 107 2.90 -12.41 1.36
N THR A 108 2.21 -13.53 1.60
CA THR A 108 2.83 -14.80 1.97
C THR A 108 3.44 -15.53 0.77
N THR A 109 3.07 -15.15 -0.46
CA THR A 109 3.64 -15.71 -1.68
C THR A 109 5.00 -15.11 -2.01
N ARG A 110 5.74 -15.81 -2.88
CA ARG A 110 7.03 -15.33 -3.38
C ARG A 110 6.79 -14.21 -4.42
N GLY A 111 7.22 -13.00 -4.08
CA GLY A 111 7.24 -11.87 -5.01
C GLY A 111 8.42 -11.90 -5.98
N THR A 112 8.51 -10.87 -6.83
CA THR A 112 9.60 -10.66 -7.79
C THR A 112 10.51 -9.52 -7.38
N ALA A 113 11.80 -9.57 -7.75
CA ALA A 113 12.71 -8.46 -7.51
C ALA A 113 12.53 -7.31 -8.52
N ALA A 114 12.08 -7.63 -9.73
CA ALA A 114 11.82 -6.64 -10.77
C ALA A 114 10.49 -5.90 -10.50
N ALA A 115 10.53 -4.58 -10.55
CA ALA A 115 9.36 -3.71 -10.46
C ALA A 115 8.51 -3.84 -11.74
N PRO A 116 7.22 -4.16 -11.64
CA PRO A 116 6.30 -3.99 -12.76
C PRO A 116 6.16 -2.49 -13.11
N GLY A 117 6.02 -2.17 -14.39
CA GLY A 117 5.64 -0.83 -14.84
C GLY A 117 4.23 -0.85 -15.40
N TYR A 118 3.23 -0.72 -14.55
CA TYR A 118 1.82 -0.78 -14.97
C TYR A 118 1.34 0.51 -15.61
N ARG A 119 1.86 1.66 -15.16
CA ARG A 119 1.54 3.00 -15.65
C ARG A 119 2.65 3.98 -15.30
N ARG A 120 2.54 5.23 -15.77
CA ARG A 120 3.33 6.36 -15.27
C ARG A 120 2.45 7.30 -14.46
N TYR A 121 3.00 7.94 -13.43
CA TYR A 121 2.22 8.89 -12.62
C TYR A 121 1.77 10.13 -13.44
N GLY A 122 2.52 10.48 -14.48
CA GLY A 122 2.16 11.55 -15.43
C GLY A 122 0.99 11.20 -16.35
N ASP A 123 0.55 9.95 -16.41
CA ASP A 123 -0.58 9.51 -17.24
C ASP A 123 -1.92 9.86 -16.58
N VAL A 124 -2.25 11.15 -16.56
CA VAL A 124 -3.54 11.64 -16.05
C VAL A 124 -4.68 11.16 -16.97
N HIS A 125 -5.82 10.76 -16.38
CA HIS A 125 -7.02 10.24 -17.06
C HIS A 125 -6.96 8.80 -17.59
N ASP A 126 -6.07 7.96 -17.08
CA ASP A 126 -6.03 6.52 -17.38
C ASP A 126 -7.08 5.67 -16.62
N GLY A 127 -7.94 6.31 -15.83
CA GLY A 127 -9.01 5.67 -15.06
C GLY A 127 -8.64 5.23 -13.64
N LEU A 128 -7.39 5.44 -13.19
CA LEU A 128 -7.01 5.09 -11.80
C LEU A 128 -7.80 5.89 -10.77
N ASP A 129 -7.95 7.20 -10.97
CA ASP A 129 -8.68 8.06 -10.04
C ASP A 129 -10.16 7.65 -9.94
N ASP A 130 -10.77 7.21 -11.05
CA ASP A 130 -12.14 6.69 -11.05
C ASP A 130 -12.24 5.34 -10.35
N ALA A 131 -11.22 4.49 -10.48
CA ALA A 131 -11.14 3.24 -9.74
C ALA A 131 -11.02 3.48 -8.22
N LEU A 132 -10.15 4.42 -7.81
CA LEU A 132 -9.95 4.81 -6.41
C LEU A 132 -11.21 5.40 -5.76
N ARG A 133 -12.02 6.16 -6.53
CA ARG A 133 -13.31 6.69 -6.05
C ARG A 133 -14.32 5.61 -5.66
N ARG A 134 -14.19 4.38 -6.17
CA ARG A 134 -15.09 3.26 -5.81
C ARG A 134 -14.87 2.73 -4.40
N TRP A 135 -13.78 3.15 -3.75
CA TRP A 135 -13.37 2.72 -2.41
C TRP A 135 -13.64 3.76 -1.33
N GLN A 136 -14.29 4.88 -1.68
CA GLN A 136 -14.59 5.99 -0.77
C GLN A 136 -15.84 5.72 0.10
#